data_AF-A0A945FQB6-F1
#
_entry.id   AF-A0A945FQB6-F1
#
_cell.length_a   1.000
_cell.length_b   1.000
_cell.length_c   1.000
_cell.angle_alpha   90.00
_cell.angle_beta   90.00
_cell.angle_gamma   90.00
#
_symmetry.space_group_name_H-M   'P 1'
#
loop_
_entity.id
_entity.type
_entity.pdbx_description
1 polymer ?
#
loop_
_entity_poly.entity_id
_entity_poly.type
_entity_poly.pdbx_seq_one_letter_code
_entity_poly.pdbx_strand_id
1 'polypeptide(L)' 'CPLCDPQEIDISITSGQGQGSVLQGIYELEESTRRLCFQSGTGSRPNSFESLYGDESIVVTFVRE' A
#
# COMPACT_ATOMS: atom_id res chain seq x y z
N CYS A 1 1.50 -11.67 5.49
CA CYS A 1 2.08 -12.39 6.65
C CYS A 1 2.27 -11.41 7.83
N PRO A 2 1.83 -11.67 9.07
CA PRO A 2 1.82 -10.69 10.17
C PRO A 2 3.19 -10.40 10.81
N LEU A 3 4.19 -11.27 10.56
CA LEU A 3 5.58 -11.12 11.04
C LEU A 3 6.52 -10.60 9.95
N CYS A 4 6.00 -10.34 8.75
CA CYS A 4 6.81 -9.86 7.64
C CYS A 4 7.03 -8.36 7.80
N ASP A 5 8.26 -7.92 7.52
CA ASP A 5 8.66 -6.52 7.51
C ASP A 5 9.18 -6.19 6.10
N PRO A 6 8.48 -5.33 5.34
CA PRO A 6 7.26 -4.61 5.69
C PRO A 6 6.00 -5.51 5.71
N GLN A 7 4.98 -5.11 6.47
CA GLN A 7 3.74 -5.90 6.62
C GLN A 7 2.90 -5.83 5.35
N GLU A 8 2.38 -6.96 4.89
CA GLU A 8 1.57 -7.03 3.67
C GLU A 8 0.09 -6.73 3.92
N ILE A 9 -0.57 -6.06 2.96
CA ILE A 9 -2.01 -5.76 2.99
C ILE A 9 -2.66 -5.92 1.62
N ASP A 10 -3.89 -6.43 1.59
CA ASP A 10 -4.75 -6.43 0.41
C ASP A 10 -5.92 -5.46 0.62
N ILE A 11 -6.07 -4.49 -0.28
CA ILE A 11 -7.09 -3.45 -0.20
C ILE A 11 -8.19 -3.79 -1.20
N SER A 12 -9.33 -4.28 -0.69
CA SER A 12 -10.50 -4.57 -1.52
C SER A 12 -11.33 -3.31 -1.71
N ILE A 13 -11.47 -2.85 -2.97
CA ILE A 13 -12.25 -1.65 -3.28
C ILE A 13 -13.73 -2.04 -3.38
N THR A 14 -14.54 -1.60 -2.41
CA THR A 14 -15.95 -1.99 -2.29
C THR A 14 -16.91 -1.06 -3.04
N SER A 15 -16.46 0.12 -3.48
CA SER A 15 -17.29 1.11 -4.18
C SER A 15 -16.42 2.11 -4.96
N GLY A 16 -17.02 2.81 -5.94
CA GLY A 16 -16.32 3.79 -6.79
C GLY A 16 -15.75 3.18 -8.07
N GLN A 17 -14.89 3.92 -8.76
CA GLN A 17 -14.37 3.54 -10.09
C GLN A 17 -13.58 2.22 -10.08
N GLY A 18 -12.97 1.87 -8.95
CA GLY A 18 -12.22 0.61 -8.77
C GLY A 18 -13.01 -0.53 -8.14
N GLN A 19 -14.35 -0.44 -8.01
CA GLN A 19 -15.14 -1.46 -7.32
C GLN A 19 -14.87 -2.88 -7.86
N GLY A 20 -14.63 -3.82 -6.94
CA GLY A 20 -14.35 -5.22 -7.24
C GLY A 20 -12.87 -5.52 -7.52
N SER A 21 -12.01 -4.51 -7.59
CA SER A 21 -10.56 -4.70 -7.64
C SER A 21 -9.95 -4.91 -6.25
N VAL A 22 -8.79 -5.57 -6.24
CA VAL A 22 -7.95 -5.73 -5.05
C VAL A 22 -6.60 -5.11 -5.36
N LEU A 23 -6.17 -4.16 -4.54
CA LEU A 23 -4.84 -3.57 -4.62
C LEU A 23 -3.91 -4.28 -3.63
N GLN A 24 -2.73 -4.67 -4.10
CA GLN A 24 -1.72 -5.29 -3.25
C GLN A 24 -0.73 -4.24 -2.77
N GLY A 25 -0.45 -4.25 -1.47
CA GLY A 25 0.42 -3.27 -0.85
C GLY A 25 1.17 -3.77 0.37
N ILE A 26 1.91 -2.85 0.95
CA ILE A 26 2.63 -3.01 2.22
C ILE A 26 2.34 -1.81 3.12
N TYR A 27 2.45 -2.01 4.43
CA TYR A 27 2.23 -0.95 5.40
C TYR A 27 3.18 -1.07 6.60
N GLU A 28 3.40 0.06 7.25
CA GLU A 28 4.11 0.16 8.53
C GLU A 28 3.24 0.94 9.52
N LEU A 29 3.26 0.50 10.78
CA LEU A 29 2.57 1.16 11.89
C LEU A 29 3.61 1.56 12.93
N GLU A 30 4.03 2.83 12.91
CA GLU A 30 4.89 3.41 13.96
C GLU A 30 4.05 4.11 15.04
N GLU A 31 4.67 4.72 16.04
CA GLU A 31 3.95 5.38 17.14
C GLU A 31 3.06 6.54 16.67
N SER A 32 3.59 7.39 15.79
CA SER A 32 2.92 8.59 15.27
C SER A 32 2.67 8.56 13.76
N THR A 33 3.29 7.62 13.06
CA THR A 33 3.26 7.53 11.59
C THR A 33 2.58 6.23 11.15
N ARG A 34 1.82 6.33 10.08
CA ARG A 34 1.27 5.19 9.33
C ARG A 34 1.72 5.36 7.88
N ARG A 35 2.44 4.39 7.35
CA ARG A 35 2.85 4.40 5.94
C ARG A 35 2.17 3.27 5.20
N LEU A 36 1.70 3.56 4.00
CA LEU A 36 1.07 2.62 3.10
C LEU A 36 1.70 2.78 1.71
N CYS A 37 2.09 1.68 1.09
CA CYS A 37 2.50 1.65 -0.31
C CYS A 37 1.68 0.59 -1.05
N PHE A 38 1.07 0.94 -2.17
CA PHE A 38 0.30 0.00 -2.98
C PHE A 38 0.47 0.32 -4.46
N GLN A 39 0.26 -0.70 -5.31
CA GLN A 39 0.24 -0.54 -6.76
C GLN A 39 -1.17 -0.75 -7.30
N SER A 40 -1.51 0.00 -8.35
CA SER A 40 -2.67 -0.29 -9.18
C SER A 40 -2.38 -1.40 -10.19
N GLY A 41 -3.43 -2.11 -10.62
CA GLY A 41 -3.36 -2.98 -11.80
C GLY A 41 -2.74 -4.37 -11.54
N THR A 42 -1.92 -4.84 -12.47
CA THR A 42 -1.29 -6.19 -12.45
C THR A 42 0.14 -6.16 -11.89
N GLY A 43 0.55 -5.06 -11.26
CA GLY A 43 1.84 -4.93 -10.60
C GLY A 43 2.00 -5.94 -9.46
N SER A 44 3.24 -6.35 -9.21
CA SER A 44 3.57 -7.20 -8.06
C SER A 44 3.61 -6.38 -6.78
N ARG A 45 3.11 -6.93 -5.67
CA ARG A 45 3.18 -6.31 -4.34
C ARG A 45 4.54 -5.58 -4.11
N PRO A 46 4.52 -4.27 -3.77
CA PRO A 46 5.74 -3.54 -3.42
C PRO A 46 6.49 -4.18 -2.25
N ASN A 47 7.82 -4.05 -2.23
CA ASN A 47 8.66 -4.52 -1.13
C ASN A 47 9.38 -3.38 -0.37
N SER A 48 9.21 -2.13 -0.82
CA SER A 48 9.72 -0.93 -0.18
C SER A 48 8.71 0.22 -0.27
N PHE A 49 8.84 1.21 0.62
CA PHE A 49 8.01 2.41 0.62
C PHE A 49 8.59 3.51 -0.29
N GLU A 50 8.80 3.16 -1.55
CA GLU A 50 9.34 4.06 -2.56
C GLU A 50 8.37 4.17 -3.73
N SER A 51 8.23 5.39 -4.27
CA SER A 51 7.54 5.63 -5.54
C SER A 51 8.61 6.05 -6.55
N LEU A 52 8.92 5.15 -7.48
CA LEU A 52 9.92 5.40 -8.51
C LEU A 52 9.26 5.97 -9.76
N TYR A 53 9.98 6.82 -10.48
CA TYR A 53 9.48 7.36 -11.75
C TYR A 53 9.20 6.22 -12.75
N GLY A 54 7.94 6.11 -13.19
CA GLY A 54 7.48 5.05 -14.09
C GLY A 54 7.00 3.77 -13.38
N ASP A 55 7.05 3.72 -12.05
CA ASP A 55 6.37 2.71 -11.25
C ASP A 55 4.96 3.22 -10.89
N GLU A 56 3.95 2.36 -10.98
CA GLU A 56 2.56 2.68 -10.61
C GLU A 56 2.35 2.59 -9.08
N SER A 57 3.43 2.72 -8.32
CA SER A 57 3.43 2.66 -6.86
C SER A 57 3.05 4.01 -6.26
N ILE A 58 2.05 3.96 -5.38
CA ILE A 58 1.53 5.10 -4.63
C ILE A 58 1.92 4.92 -3.17
N VAL A 59 2.65 5.89 -2.63
CA VAL A 59 3.02 5.95 -1.20
C VAL A 59 2.17 7.02 -0.51
N VAL A 60 1.54 6.63 0.60
CA VAL A 60 0.73 7.51 1.45
C VAL A 60 1.26 7.45 2.87
N THR A 61 1.48 8.62 3.47
CA THR A 61 1.90 8.76 4.86
C THR A 61 0.84 9.53 5.64
N PHE A 62 0.32 8.92 6.69
CA PHE A 62 -0.56 9.57 7.65
C PHE A 62 0.23 9.88 8.92
N VAL A 63 0.15 11.13 9.37
CA VAL A 63 0.76 11.60 10.61
C VAL A 63 -0.35 11.90 11.61
N ARG A 64 -0.21 11.40 12.84
CA ARG A 64 -1.11 11.75 13.94
C ARG A 64 -0.61 13.02 14.62
N GLU A 65 -1.43 14.07 14.61
CA GLU A 65 -1.25 15.27 15.43
C GLU A 65 -1.90 15.12 16.81
#